data_AF-A0AA39UTS1-F1
#
_entry.id   AF-A0AA39UTS1-F1
#
_cell.length_a   1.000
_cell.length_b   1.000
_cell.length_c   1.000
_cell.angle_alpha   90.00
_cell.angle_beta   90.00
_cell.angle_gamma   90.00
#
_symmetry.space_group_name_H-M   'P 1'
#
loop_
_entity.id
_entity.type
_entity.pdbx_description
1 polymer ?
#
loop_
_entity_poly.entity_id
_entity_poly.type
_entity_poly.pdbx_seq_one_letter_code
_entity_poly.pdbx_strand_id
1 'polypeptide(L)'
;MPFTLTQQRCPDPTVDGSGEEGWKSLPNIANATLYPKWVVNNDKGAYLPVYQTAGMDMTEVTRAVIILQGKHRASWSDWNAANNALSKAVYNNPAIKRSEISIMCPCFLTEAELSAGAAQDGQLLWGKTNWISGSRNVSPDSVTGVSSFDVLDALVAYYMDRKLYPNLKVLVVGGHSAGGQMAQRYAILRPSTDDDGRLHFWIANPGSLCWLTPGRPVPNNQCDGVDAFKYGLESGFPAYATKSARALGREGIVKRYHSRTLNYAWGLKDEGNGDTRAQAQTQGRTHLERGQNFIAMLEDMGGIPSLTTVDWVPGVSHSGEGMMASDAGIDKLFWYM
;
A
#
# COMPACT_ATOMS: atom_id res chain seq x y z
N MET A 1 -25.54 0.95 -35.07
CA MET A 1 -24.87 2.14 -34.51
C MET A 1 -23.60 1.65 -33.84
N PRO A 2 -22.42 2.22 -34.12
CA PRO A 2 -21.24 1.85 -33.35
C PRO A 2 -21.42 2.40 -31.93
N PHE A 3 -21.43 1.52 -30.93
CA PHE A 3 -21.35 1.93 -29.53
C PHE A 3 -20.01 2.63 -29.35
N THR A 4 -20.01 3.95 -29.29
CA THR A 4 -18.86 4.70 -28.79
C THR A 4 -18.69 4.32 -27.32
N LEU A 5 -17.71 3.48 -27.03
CA LEU A 5 -17.28 3.18 -25.67
C LEU A 5 -16.92 4.50 -25.00
N THR A 6 -17.72 4.97 -24.06
CA THR A 6 -17.32 6.08 -23.19
C THR A 6 -16.49 5.52 -22.06
N GLN A 7 -15.31 6.10 -21.82
CA GLN A 7 -14.49 5.74 -20.66
C GLN A 7 -15.31 5.97 -19.39
N GLN A 8 -15.60 4.89 -18.66
CA GLN A 8 -16.36 4.97 -17.42
C GLN A 8 -15.50 5.60 -16.33
N ARG A 9 -16.00 6.69 -15.71
CA ARG A 9 -15.43 7.30 -14.51
C ARG A 9 -16.49 7.30 -13.42
N CYS A 10 -16.16 6.74 -12.27
CA CYS A 10 -16.97 6.75 -11.07
C CYS A 10 -16.52 7.94 -10.19
N PRO A 11 -17.37 8.95 -9.95
CA PRO A 11 -17.03 10.02 -9.01
C PRO A 11 -16.99 9.49 -7.59
N ASP A 12 -16.14 10.07 -6.74
CA ASP A 12 -16.17 9.78 -5.31
C ASP A 12 -17.47 10.29 -4.68
N PRO A 13 -18.06 9.53 -3.74
CA PRO A 13 -19.17 10.03 -2.95
C PRO A 13 -18.70 11.14 -2.01
N THR A 14 -19.57 12.11 -1.74
CA THR A 14 -19.38 13.06 -0.65
C THR A 14 -19.62 12.34 0.68
N VAL A 15 -18.63 12.36 1.56
CA VAL A 15 -18.69 11.76 2.90
C VAL A 15 -18.35 12.82 3.92
N ASP A 16 -19.17 12.92 4.96
CA ASP A 16 -18.94 13.82 6.08
C ASP A 16 -17.69 13.43 6.89
N GLY A 17 -17.01 14.44 7.43
CA GLY A 17 -15.82 14.28 8.26
C GLY A 17 -14.53 14.59 7.50
N SER A 18 -13.40 14.13 8.02
CA SER A 18 -12.10 14.33 7.40
C SER A 18 -11.06 13.32 7.87
N GLY A 19 -9.92 13.27 7.18
CA GLY A 19 -8.79 12.46 7.64
C GLY A 19 -8.16 12.91 8.96
N GLU A 20 -8.54 14.06 9.52
CA GLU A 20 -8.05 14.52 10.84
C GLU A 20 -9.06 14.29 11.97
N GLU A 21 -10.34 14.54 11.70
CA GLU A 21 -11.45 14.42 12.67
C GLU A 21 -12.11 13.02 12.65
N GLY A 22 -11.80 12.22 11.63
CA GLY A 22 -12.49 10.97 11.36
C GLY A 22 -13.60 11.15 10.34
N TRP A 23 -13.81 10.12 9.53
CA TRP A 23 -14.94 10.03 8.61
C TRP A 23 -16.18 9.52 9.35
N LYS A 24 -17.37 10.00 8.97
CA LYS A 24 -18.62 9.60 9.62
C LYS A 24 -19.23 8.31 9.09
N SER A 25 -18.81 7.85 7.92
CA SER A 25 -19.29 6.60 7.34
C SER A 25 -18.29 6.02 6.33
N LEU A 26 -18.45 4.73 6.06
CA LEU A 26 -17.87 4.07 4.89
C LEU A 26 -18.96 4.00 3.81
N PRO A 27 -18.88 4.78 2.72
CA PRO A 27 -19.95 4.86 1.72
C PRO A 27 -20.01 3.60 0.85
N ASN A 28 -21.18 3.33 0.27
CA ASN A 28 -21.28 2.42 -0.86
C ASN A 28 -20.68 3.09 -2.10
N ILE A 29 -19.86 2.38 -2.86
CA ILE A 29 -19.25 2.85 -4.10
C ILE A 29 -19.51 1.87 -5.24
N ALA A 30 -19.57 2.38 -6.47
CA ALA A 30 -19.88 1.57 -7.64
C ALA A 30 -18.82 0.47 -7.85
N ASN A 31 -19.26 -0.72 -8.25
CA ASN A 31 -18.41 -1.89 -8.54
C ASN A 31 -17.63 -2.46 -7.34
N ALA A 32 -17.87 -2.00 -6.11
CA ALA A 32 -17.29 -2.58 -4.91
C ALA A 32 -18.38 -3.10 -3.96
N THR A 33 -18.05 -4.17 -3.25
CA THR A 33 -18.76 -4.64 -2.06
C THR A 33 -17.94 -4.21 -0.83
N LEU A 34 -18.60 -3.54 0.11
CA LEU A 34 -18.04 -3.29 1.45
C LEU A 34 -18.31 -4.51 2.33
N TYR A 35 -17.24 -5.15 2.81
CA TYR A 35 -17.31 -6.19 3.82
C TYR A 35 -16.94 -5.58 5.17
N PRO A 36 -17.90 -5.19 6.02
CA PRO A 36 -17.61 -4.44 7.25
C PRO A 36 -16.90 -5.28 8.33
N LYS A 37 -16.92 -6.60 8.18
CA LYS A 37 -16.34 -7.57 9.12
C LYS A 37 -15.47 -8.61 8.42
N TRP A 38 -14.56 -8.15 7.56
CA TRP A 38 -13.61 -9.06 6.91
C TRP A 38 -12.64 -9.63 7.94
N VAL A 39 -12.60 -10.95 8.06
CA VAL A 39 -11.92 -11.61 9.16
C VAL A 39 -10.42 -11.72 8.89
N VAL A 40 -9.63 -11.14 9.78
CA VAL A 40 -8.17 -11.21 9.76
C VAL A 40 -7.68 -12.46 10.46
N ASN A 41 -8.28 -12.79 11.61
CA ASN A 41 -7.90 -13.95 12.40
C ASN A 41 -9.13 -14.45 13.18
N ASN A 42 -9.63 -15.63 12.80
CA ASN A 42 -10.80 -16.25 13.44
C ASN A 42 -10.59 -16.53 14.92
N ASP A 43 -9.43 -17.10 15.29
CA ASP A 43 -9.13 -17.51 16.67
C ASP A 43 -9.12 -16.31 17.64
N LYS A 44 -8.70 -15.14 17.14
CA LYS A 44 -8.70 -13.88 17.89
C LYS A 44 -10.01 -13.10 17.76
N GLY A 45 -10.94 -13.50 16.89
CA GLY A 45 -12.09 -12.68 16.54
C GLY A 45 -11.70 -11.33 15.91
N ALA A 46 -10.55 -11.27 15.24
CA ALA A 46 -9.97 -10.04 14.73
C ALA A 46 -10.51 -9.74 13.32
N TYR A 47 -11.03 -8.54 13.08
CA TYR A 47 -11.59 -8.14 11.79
C TYR A 47 -11.46 -6.64 11.52
N LEU A 48 -11.52 -6.27 10.24
CA LEU A 48 -11.63 -4.88 9.77
C LEU A 48 -12.55 -4.78 8.54
N PRO A 49 -12.99 -3.57 8.16
CA PRO A 49 -13.68 -3.38 6.88
C PRO A 49 -12.72 -3.51 5.70
N VAL A 50 -13.21 -4.07 4.59
CA VAL A 50 -12.52 -4.00 3.29
C VAL A 50 -13.51 -3.67 2.18
N TYR A 51 -13.08 -2.86 1.21
CA TYR A 51 -13.74 -2.77 -0.10
C TYR A 51 -13.11 -3.80 -1.02
N GLN A 52 -13.91 -4.55 -1.77
CA GLN A 52 -13.44 -5.47 -2.81
C GLN A 52 -14.35 -5.40 -4.03
N THR A 53 -13.81 -5.61 -5.22
CA THR A 53 -14.59 -5.70 -6.47
C THR A 53 -15.82 -6.61 -6.31
N ALA A 54 -16.99 -6.07 -6.66
CA ALA A 54 -18.27 -6.76 -6.54
C ALA A 54 -18.53 -7.74 -7.69
N GLY A 55 -19.32 -8.79 -7.43
CA GLY A 55 -19.90 -9.66 -8.47
C GLY A 55 -18.88 -10.49 -9.25
N MET A 56 -17.72 -10.78 -8.65
CA MET A 56 -16.62 -11.47 -9.30
C MET A 56 -16.76 -12.99 -9.23
N ASP A 57 -16.43 -13.65 -10.32
CA ASP A 57 -16.07 -15.07 -10.32
C ASP A 57 -14.59 -15.20 -9.96
N MET A 58 -14.31 -15.70 -8.75
CA MET A 58 -12.93 -15.83 -8.24
C MET A 58 -12.08 -16.77 -9.11
N THR A 59 -12.71 -17.68 -9.86
CA THR A 59 -11.99 -18.60 -10.74
C THR A 59 -11.47 -17.94 -12.02
N GLU A 60 -12.08 -16.84 -12.46
CA GLU A 60 -11.64 -16.07 -13.63
C GLU A 60 -10.52 -15.07 -13.30
N VAL A 61 -10.25 -14.81 -12.02
CA VAL A 61 -9.26 -13.82 -11.60
C VAL A 61 -7.86 -14.31 -11.91
N THR A 62 -7.18 -13.57 -12.80
CA THR A 62 -5.76 -13.79 -13.12
C THR A 62 -4.86 -12.75 -12.45
N ARG A 63 -5.41 -11.61 -12.03
CA ARG A 63 -4.69 -10.57 -11.30
C ARG A 63 -5.50 -9.99 -10.15
N ALA A 64 -4.85 -9.76 -9.03
CA ALA A 64 -5.44 -9.05 -7.90
C ALA A 64 -4.57 -7.87 -7.47
N VAL A 65 -5.22 -6.81 -6.96
CA VAL A 65 -4.57 -5.60 -6.46
C VAL A 65 -5.13 -5.31 -5.05
N ILE A 66 -4.26 -5.34 -4.05
CA ILE A 66 -4.52 -4.75 -2.74
C ILE A 66 -3.97 -3.32 -2.77
N ILE A 67 -4.87 -2.35 -2.93
CA ILE A 67 -4.52 -0.93 -2.88
C ILE A 67 -4.60 -0.43 -1.43
N LEU A 68 -3.53 0.19 -0.96
CA LEU A 68 -3.39 0.69 0.40
C LEU A 68 -3.74 2.17 0.46
N GLN A 69 -4.60 2.51 1.43
CA GLN A 69 -5.13 3.86 1.59
C GLN A 69 -4.07 4.94 1.85
N GLY A 70 -4.39 6.19 1.52
CA GLY A 70 -3.59 7.37 1.85
C GLY A 70 -3.67 7.79 3.32
N LYS A 71 -2.95 8.86 3.70
CA LYS A 71 -2.90 9.38 5.08
C LYS A 71 -4.29 9.75 5.61
N HIS A 72 -5.17 10.22 4.73
CA HIS A 72 -6.52 10.65 5.06
C HIS A 72 -7.50 9.49 5.30
N ARG A 73 -7.09 8.23 5.12
CA ARG A 73 -7.89 7.04 5.45
C ARG A 73 -9.26 6.99 4.75
N ALA A 74 -9.34 7.55 3.55
CA ALA A 74 -10.52 7.50 2.70
C ALA A 74 -10.43 6.28 1.76
N SER A 75 -10.49 5.07 2.32
CA SER A 75 -10.24 3.81 1.59
C SER A 75 -11.15 3.62 0.37
N TRP A 76 -12.37 4.16 0.41
CA TRP A 76 -13.27 4.15 -0.74
C TRP A 76 -12.76 4.99 -1.92
N SER A 77 -12.11 6.12 -1.63
CA SER A 77 -11.54 7.03 -2.64
C SER A 77 -10.31 6.38 -3.28
N ASP A 78 -9.43 5.78 -2.47
CA ASP A 78 -8.28 5.04 -2.97
C ASP A 78 -8.70 3.82 -3.82
N TRP A 79 -9.73 3.07 -3.40
CA TRP A 79 -10.33 2.00 -4.21
C TRP A 79 -10.92 2.54 -5.51
N ASN A 80 -11.66 3.63 -5.45
CA ASN A 80 -12.33 4.21 -6.61
C ASN A 80 -11.34 4.80 -7.62
N ALA A 81 -10.21 5.37 -7.15
CA ALA A 81 -9.10 5.79 -7.99
C ALA A 81 -8.49 4.60 -8.77
N ALA A 82 -8.23 3.48 -8.10
CA ALA A 82 -7.76 2.26 -8.75
C ALA A 82 -8.79 1.71 -9.75
N ASN A 83 -10.07 1.75 -9.39
CA ASN A 83 -11.18 1.35 -10.24
C ASN A 83 -11.31 2.21 -11.52
N ASN A 84 -11.14 3.52 -11.41
CA ASN A 84 -11.13 4.44 -12.54
C ASN A 84 -9.90 4.22 -13.43
N ALA A 85 -8.74 3.94 -12.84
CA ALA A 85 -7.54 3.56 -13.58
C ALA A 85 -7.72 2.24 -14.32
N LEU A 86 -8.38 1.24 -13.73
CA LEU A 86 -8.76 0.00 -14.42
C LEU A 86 -9.74 0.25 -15.58
N SER A 87 -10.74 1.12 -15.40
CA SER A 87 -11.64 1.50 -16.49
C SER A 87 -10.89 2.18 -17.64
N LYS A 88 -9.90 3.03 -17.34
CA LYS A 88 -8.98 3.60 -18.34
C LYS A 88 -8.18 2.51 -19.05
N ALA A 89 -7.62 1.56 -18.30
CA ALA A 89 -6.79 0.48 -18.81
C ALA A 89 -7.56 -0.39 -19.81
N VAL A 90 -8.77 -0.83 -19.45
CA VAL A 90 -9.67 -1.64 -20.30
C VAL A 90 -10.07 -0.87 -21.56
N TYR A 91 -10.35 0.44 -21.43
CA TYR A 91 -10.69 1.29 -22.57
C TYR A 91 -9.52 1.41 -23.56
N ASN A 92 -8.30 1.59 -23.04
CA ASN A 92 -7.09 1.77 -23.85
C ASN A 92 -6.54 0.45 -24.44
N ASN A 93 -6.76 -0.67 -23.76
CA ASN A 93 -6.23 -1.97 -24.16
C ASN A 93 -7.30 -3.07 -23.97
N PRO A 94 -7.93 -3.56 -25.06
CA PRO A 94 -8.98 -4.58 -24.98
C PRO A 94 -8.47 -5.95 -24.52
N ALA A 95 -7.14 -6.18 -24.46
CA ALA A 95 -6.57 -7.38 -23.86
C ALA A 95 -6.72 -7.40 -22.32
N ILE A 96 -6.94 -6.24 -21.69
CA ILE A 96 -7.23 -6.14 -20.27
C ILE A 96 -8.70 -6.42 -20.06
N LYS A 97 -9.01 -7.57 -19.44
CA LYS A 97 -10.39 -7.93 -19.11
C LYS A 97 -10.69 -7.60 -17.66
N ARG A 98 -11.68 -6.72 -17.45
CA ARG A 98 -12.11 -6.30 -16.12
C ARG A 98 -12.56 -7.48 -15.24
N SER A 99 -13.18 -8.49 -15.83
CA SER A 99 -13.64 -9.70 -15.13
C SER A 99 -12.50 -10.54 -14.55
N GLU A 100 -11.28 -10.38 -15.06
CA GLU A 100 -10.10 -11.13 -14.61
C GLU A 100 -9.31 -10.38 -13.52
N ILE A 101 -9.77 -9.19 -13.10
CA ILE A 101 -9.04 -8.31 -12.19
C ILE A 101 -9.85 -8.01 -10.93
N SER A 102 -9.28 -8.39 -9.78
CA SER A 102 -9.79 -8.00 -8.46
C SER A 102 -9.06 -6.76 -7.92
N ILE A 103 -9.79 -5.81 -7.36
CA ILE A 103 -9.26 -4.70 -6.56
C ILE A 103 -9.82 -4.80 -5.16
N MET A 104 -8.96 -4.71 -4.16
CA MET A 104 -9.32 -4.66 -2.74
C MET A 104 -8.62 -3.50 -2.04
N CYS A 105 -9.31 -2.82 -1.15
CA CYS A 105 -8.73 -1.79 -0.29
C CYS A 105 -9.12 -2.08 1.17
N PRO A 106 -8.18 -2.47 2.05
CA PRO A 106 -8.46 -2.56 3.47
C PRO A 106 -8.64 -1.17 4.10
N CYS A 107 -9.53 -1.10 5.10
CA CYS A 107 -9.81 0.13 5.83
C CYS A 107 -9.05 0.13 7.17
N PHE A 108 -7.81 0.63 7.17
CA PHE A 108 -7.05 0.87 8.40
C PHE A 108 -7.59 2.11 9.12
N LEU A 109 -8.66 1.91 9.89
CA LEU A 109 -9.34 2.96 10.64
C LEU A 109 -8.66 3.21 12.00
N THR A 110 -9.05 4.31 12.62
CA THR A 110 -8.49 4.81 13.88
C THR A 110 -9.63 5.15 14.84
N GLU A 111 -9.29 5.47 16.09
CA GLU A 111 -10.26 5.94 17.09
C GLU A 111 -11.01 7.21 16.66
N ALA A 112 -10.43 8.01 15.75
CA ALA A 112 -11.11 9.15 15.16
C ALA A 112 -12.32 8.71 14.31
N GLU A 113 -12.17 7.64 13.52
CA GLU A 113 -13.29 7.08 12.75
C GLU A 113 -14.32 6.37 13.63
N LEU A 114 -13.91 5.82 14.78
CA LEU A 114 -14.86 5.30 15.77
C LEU A 114 -15.69 6.44 16.38
N SER A 115 -15.02 7.54 16.75
CA SER A 115 -15.67 8.72 17.32
C SER A 115 -16.60 9.42 16.32
N ALA A 116 -16.22 9.46 15.05
CA ALA A 116 -16.97 10.12 13.99
C ALA A 116 -18.11 9.27 13.41
N GLY A 117 -17.97 7.93 13.39
CA GLY A 117 -19.02 6.98 13.01
C GLY A 117 -18.69 6.01 11.86
N ALA A 118 -17.54 6.15 11.19
CA ALA A 118 -17.13 5.20 10.14
C ALA A 118 -16.64 3.84 10.67
N ALA A 119 -16.13 3.79 11.90
CA ALA A 119 -15.76 2.54 12.56
C ALA A 119 -16.82 2.10 13.58
N GLN A 120 -16.80 0.81 13.93
CA GLN A 120 -17.71 0.17 14.87
C GLN A 120 -16.93 -0.44 16.04
N ASP A 121 -17.59 -0.58 17.18
CA ASP A 121 -17.02 -1.31 18.32
C ASP A 121 -16.63 -2.74 17.94
N GLY A 122 -15.49 -3.19 18.46
CA GLY A 122 -14.95 -4.52 18.17
C GLY A 122 -14.14 -4.63 16.89
N GLN A 123 -14.03 -3.57 16.07
CA GLN A 123 -13.15 -3.54 14.89
C GLN A 123 -11.70 -3.27 15.28
N LEU A 124 -10.76 -3.88 14.54
CA LEU A 124 -9.36 -3.52 14.66
C LEU A 124 -9.15 -2.05 14.28
N LEU A 125 -8.60 -1.26 15.20
CA LEU A 125 -8.20 0.13 14.94
C LEU A 125 -6.72 0.33 15.23
N TRP A 126 -6.17 1.39 14.65
CA TRP A 126 -4.78 1.81 14.81
C TRP A 126 -4.69 3.27 15.24
N GLY A 127 -3.50 3.67 15.69
CA GLY A 127 -3.20 5.08 15.88
C GLY A 127 -3.09 5.80 14.53
N LYS A 128 -3.32 7.13 14.52
CA LYS A 128 -3.47 7.99 13.32
C LYS A 128 -2.57 7.61 12.13
N THR A 129 -1.30 7.29 12.37
CA THR A 129 -0.33 6.92 11.32
C THR A 129 0.50 5.67 11.63
N ASN A 130 0.20 4.95 12.72
CA ASN A 130 1.03 3.82 13.14
C ASN A 130 0.75 2.54 12.31
N TRP A 131 -0.45 2.42 11.72
CA TRP A 131 -0.81 1.38 10.75
C TRP A 131 0.15 1.34 9.54
N ILE A 132 0.72 2.49 9.15
CA ILE A 132 1.71 2.60 8.05
C ILE A 132 3.02 1.85 8.37
N SER A 133 3.21 1.44 9.63
CA SER A 133 4.50 0.98 10.16
C SER A 133 4.42 -0.41 10.80
N GLY A 134 3.36 -1.17 10.55
CA GLY A 134 3.22 -2.51 11.13
C GLY A 134 2.97 -2.51 12.64
N SER A 135 2.49 -1.41 13.22
CA SER A 135 2.18 -1.34 14.66
C SER A 135 1.00 -2.25 15.03
N ARG A 136 0.95 -2.63 16.31
CA ARG A 136 -0.19 -3.34 16.90
C ARG A 136 -1.43 -2.46 16.89
N ASN A 137 -2.59 -3.10 16.78
CA ASN A 137 -3.89 -2.49 16.96
C ASN A 137 -4.00 -1.86 18.36
N VAL A 138 -4.77 -0.77 18.45
CA VAL A 138 -5.07 -0.05 19.70
C VAL A 138 -6.49 -0.31 20.21
N SER A 139 -7.33 -0.93 19.38
CA SER A 139 -8.69 -1.34 19.71
C SER A 139 -9.08 -2.58 18.87
N PRO A 140 -10.03 -3.41 19.31
CA PRO A 140 -10.66 -3.38 20.64
C PRO A 140 -9.75 -3.97 21.71
N ASP A 141 -10.01 -3.67 22.99
CA ASP A 141 -9.26 -4.25 24.12
C ASP A 141 -9.37 -5.77 24.19
N SER A 142 -10.47 -6.34 23.66
CA SER A 142 -10.70 -7.79 23.60
C SER A 142 -9.79 -8.51 22.61
N VAL A 143 -9.16 -7.80 21.69
CA VAL A 143 -8.30 -8.37 20.64
C VAL A 143 -6.99 -7.60 20.64
N THR A 144 -5.91 -8.19 21.14
CA THR A 144 -4.62 -7.48 21.24
C THR A 144 -3.53 -8.10 20.38
N GLY A 145 -2.54 -7.27 20.05
CA GLY A 145 -1.32 -7.72 19.40
C GLY A 145 -1.45 -8.09 17.93
N VAL A 146 -2.49 -7.61 17.24
CA VAL A 146 -2.63 -7.77 15.78
C VAL A 146 -1.94 -6.59 15.11
N SER A 147 -0.86 -6.85 14.38
CA SER A 147 -0.17 -5.86 13.56
C SER A 147 -1.01 -5.47 12.34
N SER A 148 -0.87 -4.24 11.85
CA SER A 148 -1.38 -3.89 10.52
C SER A 148 -0.72 -4.70 9.41
N PHE A 149 0.46 -5.29 9.63
CA PHE A 149 1.09 -6.21 8.69
C PHE A 149 0.56 -7.65 8.80
N ASP A 150 0.02 -8.06 9.96
CA ASP A 150 -0.74 -9.33 10.06
C ASP A 150 -2.01 -9.27 9.20
N VAL A 151 -2.63 -8.08 9.12
CA VAL A 151 -3.75 -7.84 8.19
C VAL A 151 -3.30 -8.04 6.74
N LEU A 152 -2.17 -7.46 6.34
CA LEU A 152 -1.66 -7.64 4.98
C LEU A 152 -1.31 -9.10 4.69
N ASP A 153 -0.74 -9.82 5.65
CA ASP A 153 -0.48 -11.26 5.51
C ASP A 153 -1.78 -12.04 5.28
N ALA A 154 -2.86 -11.73 6.02
CA ALA A 154 -4.17 -12.37 5.82
C ALA A 154 -4.78 -12.08 4.44
N LEU A 155 -4.70 -10.83 3.97
CA LEU A 155 -5.22 -10.45 2.65
C LEU A 155 -4.39 -11.05 1.51
N VAL A 156 -3.06 -11.13 1.68
CA VAL A 156 -2.17 -11.81 0.73
C VAL A 156 -2.50 -13.30 0.70
N ALA A 157 -2.65 -13.95 1.86
CA ALA A 157 -3.01 -15.36 1.94
C ALA A 157 -4.37 -15.65 1.28
N TYR A 158 -5.35 -14.76 1.47
CA TYR A 158 -6.67 -14.86 0.83
C TYR A 158 -6.59 -14.92 -0.69
N TYR A 159 -5.80 -14.05 -1.33
CA TYR A 159 -5.61 -14.10 -2.79
C TYR A 159 -4.70 -15.23 -3.24
N MET A 160 -3.68 -15.59 -2.45
CA MET A 160 -2.75 -16.67 -2.82
C MET A 160 -3.34 -18.07 -2.67
N ASP A 161 -4.50 -18.23 -2.02
CA ASP A 161 -5.21 -19.51 -1.92
C ASP A 161 -5.70 -19.98 -3.30
N ARG A 162 -5.01 -20.99 -3.85
CA ARG A 162 -5.33 -21.60 -5.15
C ARG A 162 -6.65 -22.33 -5.20
N LYS A 163 -7.30 -22.61 -4.06
CA LYS A 163 -8.66 -23.18 -4.04
C LYS A 163 -9.69 -22.10 -4.35
N LEU A 164 -9.46 -20.88 -3.88
CA LEU A 164 -10.34 -19.73 -4.15
C LEU A 164 -9.99 -19.07 -5.48
N TYR A 165 -8.70 -18.87 -5.74
CA TYR A 165 -8.16 -18.18 -6.90
C TYR A 165 -7.23 -19.08 -7.72
N PRO A 166 -7.75 -20.15 -8.36
CA PRO A 166 -6.92 -21.14 -9.06
C PRO A 166 -6.08 -20.56 -10.20
N ASN A 167 -6.55 -19.49 -10.84
CA ASN A 167 -5.94 -18.88 -12.01
C ASN A 167 -5.11 -17.62 -11.70
N LEU A 168 -4.96 -17.24 -10.43
CA LEU A 168 -4.21 -16.03 -10.05
C LEU A 168 -2.73 -16.15 -10.42
N LYS A 169 -2.28 -15.25 -11.29
CA LYS A 169 -0.89 -15.14 -11.75
C LYS A 169 -0.11 -14.10 -10.95
N VAL A 170 -0.70 -12.94 -10.69
CA VAL A 170 -0.04 -11.83 -10.00
C VAL A 170 -0.95 -11.21 -8.95
N LEU A 171 -0.42 -11.04 -7.75
CA LEU A 171 -0.97 -10.19 -6.72
C LEU A 171 -0.09 -8.96 -6.56
N VAL A 172 -0.66 -7.77 -6.65
CA VAL A 172 0.03 -6.51 -6.36
C VAL A 172 -0.44 -5.99 -5.01
N VAL A 173 0.50 -5.70 -4.10
CA VAL A 173 0.24 -4.89 -2.89
C VAL A 173 0.87 -3.53 -3.12
N GLY A 174 0.07 -2.47 -3.17
CA GLY A 174 0.62 -1.16 -3.49
C GLY A 174 -0.20 0.00 -2.99
N GLY A 175 0.33 1.21 -3.10
CA GLY A 175 -0.39 2.41 -2.69
C GLY A 175 0.37 3.69 -2.99
N HIS A 176 -0.33 4.80 -2.83
CA HIS A 176 0.20 6.15 -2.99
C HIS A 176 0.42 6.83 -1.63
N SER A 177 1.43 7.69 -1.51
CA SER A 177 1.68 8.49 -0.30
C SER A 177 1.87 7.60 0.94
N ALA A 178 1.01 7.70 1.95
CA ALA A 178 1.03 6.79 3.10
C ALA A 178 0.89 5.31 2.71
N GLY A 179 0.05 4.99 1.72
CA GLY A 179 -0.08 3.62 1.20
C GLY A 179 1.22 3.12 0.59
N GLY A 180 1.95 3.98 -0.14
CA GLY A 180 3.27 3.68 -0.68
C GLY A 180 4.31 3.43 0.41
N GLN A 181 4.29 4.23 1.48
CA GLN A 181 5.14 4.00 2.65
C GLN A 181 4.84 2.63 3.29
N MET A 182 3.56 2.29 3.45
CA MET A 182 3.14 1.02 4.05
C MET A 182 3.56 -0.16 3.18
N ALA A 183 3.35 -0.09 1.86
CA ALA A 183 3.75 -1.11 0.90
C ALA A 183 5.27 -1.38 0.98
N GLN A 184 6.09 -0.32 0.98
CA GLN A 184 7.54 -0.45 1.08
C GLN A 184 7.96 -1.11 2.41
N ARG A 185 7.42 -0.63 3.53
CA ARG A 185 7.77 -1.14 4.87
C ARG A 185 7.30 -2.59 5.07
N TYR A 186 6.14 -2.94 4.53
CA TYR A 186 5.64 -4.31 4.56
C TYR A 186 6.53 -5.23 3.72
N ALA A 187 6.90 -4.82 2.50
CA ALA A 187 7.84 -5.57 1.67
C ALA A 187 9.22 -5.76 2.36
N ILE A 188 9.73 -4.77 3.07
CA ILE A 188 10.99 -4.90 3.82
C ILE A 188 10.87 -5.95 4.94
N LEU A 189 9.77 -5.93 5.70
CA LEU A 189 9.67 -6.69 6.95
C LEU A 189 9.01 -8.07 6.82
N ARG A 190 8.09 -8.26 5.88
CA ARG A 190 7.33 -9.51 5.76
C ARG A 190 8.24 -10.73 5.56
N PRO A 191 7.90 -11.90 6.11
CA PRO A 191 8.56 -13.16 5.77
C PRO A 191 8.46 -13.48 4.28
N SER A 192 9.34 -14.36 3.79
CA SER A 192 9.21 -14.92 2.44
C SER A 192 8.33 -16.17 2.47
N THR A 193 7.56 -16.39 1.40
CA THR A 193 6.79 -17.60 1.18
C THR A 193 7.08 -18.14 -0.22
N ASP A 194 6.69 -19.40 -0.49
CA ASP A 194 6.91 -20.05 -1.80
C ASP A 194 6.15 -19.35 -2.94
N ASP A 195 5.11 -18.57 -2.61
CA ASP A 195 4.30 -17.82 -3.58
C ASP A 195 4.82 -16.40 -3.86
N ASP A 196 5.93 -15.98 -3.26
CA ASP A 196 6.47 -14.63 -3.43
C ASP A 196 6.81 -14.28 -4.90
N GLY A 197 7.04 -15.28 -5.76
CA GLY A 197 7.24 -15.07 -7.20
C GLY A 197 6.01 -14.49 -7.93
N ARG A 198 4.82 -14.55 -7.32
CA ARG A 198 3.58 -13.93 -7.82
C ARG A 198 3.24 -12.63 -7.10
N LEU A 199 4.02 -12.23 -6.09
CA LEU A 199 3.73 -11.06 -5.23
C LEU A 199 4.58 -9.87 -5.63
N HIS A 200 3.91 -8.82 -6.12
CA HIS A 200 4.54 -7.60 -6.57
C HIS A 200 4.20 -6.45 -5.61
N PHE A 201 5.10 -5.49 -5.48
CA PHE A 201 4.86 -4.26 -4.72
C PHE A 201 4.84 -3.05 -5.63
N TRP A 202 3.85 -2.16 -5.46
CA TRP A 202 3.80 -0.87 -6.15
C TRP A 202 3.85 0.27 -5.14
N ILE A 203 4.92 1.07 -5.20
CA ILE A 203 5.31 2.03 -4.19
C ILE A 203 5.33 3.41 -4.83
N ALA A 204 4.23 4.15 -4.71
CA ALA A 204 4.06 5.44 -5.38
C ALA A 204 4.16 6.62 -4.41
N ASN A 205 5.03 7.59 -4.72
CA ASN A 205 5.22 8.85 -3.97
C ASN A 205 5.24 8.71 -2.43
N PRO A 206 5.98 7.75 -1.82
CA PRO A 206 5.96 7.61 -0.37
C PRO A 206 6.45 8.87 0.34
N GLY A 207 5.70 9.26 1.37
CA GLY A 207 6.02 10.39 2.25
C GLY A 207 7.37 10.30 2.94
N SER A 208 7.90 9.10 3.17
CA SER A 208 9.25 8.81 3.64
C SER A 208 9.56 7.33 3.40
N LEU A 209 10.83 6.98 3.23
CA LEU A 209 11.23 5.59 3.00
C LEU A 209 11.95 5.03 4.22
N CYS A 210 11.91 3.70 4.36
CA CYS A 210 12.84 2.96 5.19
C CYS A 210 14.12 2.74 4.38
N TRP A 211 15.22 3.37 4.82
CA TRP A 211 16.53 3.32 4.19
C TRP A 211 17.21 1.98 4.47
N LEU A 212 17.92 1.49 3.46
CA LEU A 212 18.58 0.19 3.49
C LEU A 212 20.01 0.27 4.06
N THR A 213 20.54 1.49 4.16
CA THR A 213 21.85 1.82 4.74
C THR A 213 21.67 2.82 5.89
N PRO A 214 22.63 2.95 6.81
CA PRO A 214 22.58 3.98 7.84
C PRO A 214 22.93 5.39 7.33
N GLY A 215 23.57 5.50 6.15
CA GLY A 215 23.91 6.77 5.53
C GLY A 215 22.68 7.55 5.07
N ARG A 216 22.78 8.89 5.05
CA ARG A 216 21.72 9.79 4.56
C ARG A 216 22.32 10.87 3.66
N PRO A 217 21.62 11.27 2.59
CA PRO A 217 22.08 12.30 1.65
C PRO A 217 22.12 13.68 2.31
N VAL A 218 21.28 13.92 3.31
CA VAL A 218 21.26 15.14 4.12
C VAL A 218 21.46 14.77 5.60
N PRO A 219 22.71 14.49 6.05
CA PRO A 219 22.97 14.12 7.43
C PRO A 219 22.51 15.19 8.42
N ASN A 220 21.96 14.76 9.55
CA ASN A 220 21.56 15.65 10.64
C ASN A 220 21.92 15.03 11.99
N ASN A 221 22.98 15.53 12.63
CA ASN A 221 23.47 15.01 13.92
C ASN A 221 22.54 15.32 15.10
N GLN A 222 21.56 16.21 14.93
CA GLN A 222 20.53 16.50 15.95
C GLN A 222 19.30 15.59 15.80
N CYS A 223 19.27 14.73 14.78
CA CYS A 223 18.16 13.85 14.50
C CYS A 223 18.38 12.47 15.15
N ASP A 224 17.95 12.34 16.39
CA ASP A 224 18.01 11.05 17.10
C ASP A 224 17.19 9.97 16.38
N GLY A 225 17.74 8.74 16.38
CA GLY A 225 17.07 7.58 15.80
C GLY A 225 16.85 7.68 14.28
N VAL A 226 17.70 8.41 13.55
CA VAL A 226 17.62 8.53 12.08
C VAL A 226 17.57 7.18 11.36
N ASP A 227 18.21 6.16 11.94
CA ASP A 227 18.24 4.80 11.40
C ASP A 227 17.36 3.80 12.17
N ALA A 228 16.57 4.27 13.14
CA ALA A 228 15.53 3.43 13.73
C ALA A 228 14.40 3.19 12.72
N PHE A 229 13.76 2.03 12.80
CA PHE A 229 12.53 1.76 12.09
C PHE A 229 11.47 2.79 12.54
N LYS A 230 10.76 3.48 11.65
CA LYS A 230 10.44 3.14 10.26
C LYS A 230 11.26 3.83 9.17
N TYR A 231 12.37 4.47 9.52
CA TYR A 231 13.21 5.24 8.60
C TYR A 231 14.51 4.52 8.22
N GLY A 232 14.93 3.55 9.02
CA GLY A 232 16.09 2.71 8.77
C GLY A 232 15.92 1.32 9.36
N LEU A 233 17.04 0.61 9.52
CA LEU A 233 17.08 -0.82 9.89
C LEU A 233 17.93 -1.11 11.14
N GLU A 234 18.24 -0.10 11.94
CA GLU A 234 19.08 -0.26 13.15
C GLU A 234 18.30 -0.92 14.30
N SER A 235 17.10 -0.41 14.62
CA SER A 235 16.35 -0.78 15.82
C SER A 235 14.87 -0.39 15.71
N GLY A 236 14.07 -0.59 16.78
CA GLY A 236 12.69 -0.09 16.84
C GLY A 236 11.67 -0.86 15.98
N PHE A 237 12.02 -2.06 15.53
CA PHE A 237 11.14 -2.89 14.70
C PHE A 237 9.81 -3.21 15.41
N PRO A 238 8.67 -3.21 14.68
CA PRO A 238 7.39 -3.62 15.26
C PRO A 238 7.46 -5.08 15.70
N ALA A 239 6.64 -5.45 16.69
CA ALA A 239 6.57 -6.81 17.22
C ALA A 239 6.40 -7.88 16.12
N TYR A 240 5.71 -7.53 15.03
CA TYR A 240 5.58 -8.30 13.80
C TYR A 240 6.93 -8.85 13.28
N ALA A 241 7.97 -8.02 13.27
CA ALA A 241 9.25 -8.35 12.65
C ALA A 241 10.42 -8.50 13.64
N THR A 242 10.27 -8.11 14.91
CA THR A 242 11.38 -8.04 15.88
C THR A 242 12.25 -9.32 15.90
N LYS A 243 11.63 -10.50 15.93
CA LYS A 243 12.35 -11.78 15.93
C LYS A 243 13.13 -12.00 14.62
N SER A 244 12.47 -11.75 13.48
CA SER A 244 13.10 -11.91 12.16
C SER A 244 14.22 -10.91 11.91
N ALA A 245 14.03 -9.65 12.31
CA ALA A 245 15.02 -8.59 12.17
C ALA A 245 16.26 -8.88 13.00
N ARG A 246 16.10 -9.38 14.24
CA ARG A 246 17.23 -9.82 15.08
C ARG A 246 18.00 -10.98 14.44
N ALA A 247 17.30 -11.93 13.83
CA ALA A 247 17.92 -13.10 13.23
C ALA A 247 18.64 -12.78 11.91
N LEU A 248 18.06 -11.91 11.08
CA LEU A 248 18.58 -11.57 9.75
C LEU A 248 19.64 -10.46 9.79
N GLY A 249 19.56 -9.54 10.76
CA GLY A 249 20.29 -8.28 10.72
C GLY A 249 19.93 -7.42 9.51
N ARG A 250 20.60 -6.27 9.35
CA ARG A 250 20.40 -5.37 8.20
C ARG A 250 20.66 -6.09 6.88
N GLU A 251 21.78 -6.79 6.76
CA GLU A 251 22.18 -7.47 5.52
C GLU A 251 21.15 -8.52 5.08
N GLY A 252 20.66 -9.37 6.00
CA GLY A 252 19.65 -10.37 5.68
C GLY A 252 18.30 -9.75 5.31
N ILE A 253 17.90 -8.64 5.96
CA ILE A 253 16.69 -7.89 5.60
C ILE A 253 16.82 -7.31 4.19
N VAL A 254 17.94 -6.65 3.88
CA VAL A 254 18.22 -6.05 2.57
C VAL A 254 18.26 -7.11 1.48
N LYS A 255 18.96 -8.23 1.70
CA LYS A 255 19.02 -9.35 0.76
C LYS A 255 17.63 -9.89 0.43
N ARG A 256 16.79 -10.09 1.45
CA ARG A 256 15.39 -10.52 1.29
C ARG A 256 14.56 -9.46 0.57
N TYR A 257 14.77 -8.19 0.85
CA TYR A 257 14.05 -7.10 0.19
C TYR A 257 14.38 -7.02 -1.30
N HIS A 258 15.66 -7.13 -1.66
CA HIS A 258 16.15 -7.09 -3.04
C HIS A 258 15.72 -8.30 -3.88
N SER A 259 15.28 -9.41 -3.27
CA SER A 259 14.75 -10.57 -4.01
C SER A 259 13.28 -10.43 -4.39
N ARG A 260 12.63 -9.31 -4.07
CA ARG A 260 11.20 -9.08 -4.34
C ARG A 260 11.01 -8.34 -5.65
N THR A 261 9.83 -8.50 -6.26
CA THR A 261 9.39 -7.65 -7.37
C THR A 261 8.90 -6.31 -6.84
N LEU A 262 9.70 -5.26 -7.02
CA LEU A 262 9.45 -3.91 -6.49
C LEU A 262 9.22 -2.93 -7.64
N ASN A 263 8.18 -2.13 -7.58
CA ASN A 263 7.89 -1.14 -8.62
C ASN A 263 7.72 0.22 -7.97
N TYR A 264 8.75 1.07 -8.05
CA TYR A 264 8.70 2.43 -7.55
C TYR A 264 8.15 3.37 -8.60
N ALA A 265 7.26 4.28 -8.20
CA ALA A 265 6.72 5.30 -9.09
C ALA A 265 6.76 6.68 -8.44
N TRP A 266 7.23 7.67 -9.19
CA TRP A 266 7.46 9.03 -8.70
C TRP A 266 6.86 10.07 -9.65
N GLY A 267 5.91 10.87 -9.16
CA GLY A 267 5.37 12.00 -9.89
C GLY A 267 6.41 13.11 -10.05
N LEU A 268 6.73 13.49 -11.27
CA LEU A 268 7.75 14.52 -11.57
C LEU A 268 7.33 15.94 -11.17
N LYS A 269 6.09 16.12 -10.68
CA LYS A 269 5.60 17.38 -10.09
C LYS A 269 5.29 17.24 -8.60
N ASP A 270 5.70 16.13 -7.97
CA ASP A 270 5.47 15.90 -6.54
C ASP A 270 6.56 16.53 -5.67
N GLU A 271 6.53 17.86 -5.62
CA GLU A 271 7.48 18.69 -4.87
C GLU A 271 7.02 18.96 -3.42
N GLY A 272 6.01 18.22 -2.94
CA GLY A 272 5.47 18.38 -1.59
C GLY A 272 6.42 17.84 -0.51
N ASN A 273 6.39 18.43 0.69
CA ASN A 273 7.31 18.10 1.79
C ASN A 273 7.12 16.71 2.41
N GLY A 274 5.94 16.10 2.22
CA GLY A 274 5.59 14.80 2.78
C GLY A 274 5.73 14.73 4.31
N ASP A 275 6.49 13.75 4.77
CA ASP A 275 6.83 13.59 6.18
C ASP A 275 7.83 14.67 6.64
N THR A 276 7.44 15.53 7.58
CA THR A 276 8.25 16.67 8.04
C THR A 276 9.11 16.35 9.27
N ARG A 277 9.08 15.11 9.78
CA ARG A 277 9.93 14.71 10.90
C ARG A 277 11.40 14.69 10.48
N ALA A 278 12.30 15.01 11.42
CA ALA A 278 13.72 15.16 11.15
C ALA A 278 14.33 13.94 10.43
N GLN A 279 13.94 12.72 10.79
CA GLN A 279 14.43 11.50 10.16
C GLN A 279 14.08 11.44 8.67
N ALA A 280 12.87 11.87 8.29
CA ALA A 280 12.44 11.91 6.90
C ALA A 280 13.11 13.05 6.13
N GLN A 281 13.37 14.19 6.77
CA GLN A 281 14.07 15.31 6.15
C GLN A 281 15.53 14.98 5.79
N THR A 282 16.16 14.04 6.50
CA THR A 282 17.50 13.55 6.12
C THR A 282 17.54 12.84 4.76
N GLN A 283 16.38 12.46 4.21
CA GLN A 283 16.23 11.74 2.95
C GLN A 283 16.06 12.68 1.75
N GLY A 284 15.75 13.96 1.98
CA GLY A 284 15.38 14.96 0.97
C GLY A 284 14.23 15.86 1.43
N ARG A 285 14.05 17.00 0.78
CA ARG A 285 13.07 18.03 1.14
C ARG A 285 11.68 17.76 0.58
N THR A 286 11.60 17.10 -0.58
CA THR A 286 10.33 16.81 -1.28
C THR A 286 10.12 15.31 -1.50
N HIS A 287 8.90 14.88 -1.82
CA HIS A 287 8.63 13.48 -2.21
C HIS A 287 9.54 13.05 -3.38
N LEU A 288 9.61 13.86 -4.44
CA LEU A 288 10.43 13.57 -5.61
C LEU A 288 11.93 13.47 -5.27
N GLU A 289 12.47 14.41 -4.49
CA GLU A 289 13.88 14.40 -4.08
C GLU A 289 14.21 13.16 -3.22
N ARG A 290 13.31 12.77 -2.31
CA ARG A 290 13.47 11.55 -1.51
C ARG A 290 13.52 10.31 -2.39
N GLY A 291 12.69 10.27 -3.43
CA GLY A 291 12.71 9.20 -4.42
C GLY A 291 14.03 9.14 -5.17
N GLN A 292 14.49 10.26 -5.72
CA GLN A 292 15.77 10.36 -6.42
C GLN A 292 16.94 9.90 -5.55
N ASN A 293 16.98 10.36 -4.29
CA ASN A 293 18.02 9.97 -3.34
C ASN A 293 17.95 8.49 -2.94
N PHE A 294 16.75 7.92 -2.82
CA PHE A 294 16.60 6.50 -2.51
C PHE A 294 17.06 5.63 -3.69
N ILE A 295 16.76 6.02 -4.93
CA ILE A 295 17.26 5.31 -6.12
C ILE A 295 18.77 5.44 -6.23
N ALA A 296 19.34 6.63 -5.97
CA ALA A 296 20.80 6.80 -5.92
C ALA A 296 21.45 5.87 -4.87
N MET A 297 20.84 5.72 -3.69
CA MET A 297 21.30 4.76 -2.68
C MET A 297 21.27 3.31 -3.21
N LEU A 298 20.25 2.90 -3.97
CA LEU A 298 20.22 1.56 -4.57
C LEU A 298 21.35 1.37 -5.59
N GLU A 299 21.63 2.37 -6.43
CA GLU A 299 22.74 2.33 -7.38
C GLU A 299 24.10 2.19 -6.65
N ASP A 300 24.32 2.97 -5.59
CA ASP A 300 25.54 2.88 -4.76
C ASP A 300 25.70 1.53 -4.04
N MET A 301 24.60 0.81 -3.81
CA MET A 301 24.59 -0.53 -3.21
C MET A 301 24.90 -1.66 -4.21
N GLY A 302 25.27 -1.32 -5.46
CA GLY A 302 25.59 -2.30 -6.50
C GLY A 302 24.52 -2.41 -7.60
N GLY A 303 23.67 -1.39 -7.75
CA GLY A 303 22.66 -1.29 -8.80
C GLY A 303 21.23 -1.55 -8.33
N ILE A 304 20.26 -1.07 -9.12
CA ILE A 304 18.85 -1.40 -8.95
C ILE A 304 18.67 -2.95 -9.04
N PRO A 305 17.99 -3.60 -8.06
CA PRO A 305 17.78 -5.05 -8.11
C PRO A 305 17.06 -5.49 -9.39
N SER A 306 17.38 -6.67 -9.92
CA SER A 306 16.89 -7.14 -11.24
C SER A 306 15.37 -7.21 -11.40
N LEU A 307 14.61 -7.43 -10.31
CA LEU A 307 13.14 -7.45 -10.30
C LEU A 307 12.53 -6.10 -9.89
N THR A 308 13.35 -5.04 -9.83
CA THR A 308 12.92 -3.70 -9.44
C THR A 308 12.78 -2.79 -10.66
N THR A 309 11.68 -2.04 -10.71
CA THR A 309 11.46 -0.99 -11.71
C THR A 309 11.33 0.37 -11.04
N VAL A 310 11.69 1.42 -11.79
CA VAL A 310 11.62 2.81 -11.36
C VAL A 310 10.96 3.63 -12.46
N ASP A 311 9.77 4.13 -12.18
CA ASP A 311 8.95 4.89 -13.12
C ASP A 311 8.88 6.37 -12.69
N TRP A 312 9.31 7.27 -13.56
CA TRP A 312 9.19 8.72 -13.37
C TRP A 312 8.00 9.25 -14.18
N VAL A 313 6.93 9.64 -13.50
CA VAL A 313 5.63 9.94 -14.11
C VAL A 313 5.52 11.43 -14.46
N PRO A 314 5.55 11.82 -15.74
CA PRO A 314 5.51 13.23 -16.14
C PRO A 314 4.14 13.86 -15.85
N GLY A 315 4.16 15.13 -15.42
CA GLY A 315 2.95 15.93 -15.22
C GLY A 315 2.11 15.58 -13.99
N VAL A 316 2.44 14.53 -13.25
CA VAL A 316 1.70 14.12 -12.05
C VAL A 316 2.39 14.64 -10.79
N SER A 317 1.61 15.26 -9.90
CA SER A 317 2.04 15.73 -8.58
C SER A 317 1.66 14.71 -7.49
N HIS A 318 1.32 15.14 -6.27
CA HIS A 318 0.90 14.28 -5.16
C HIS A 318 -0.55 13.75 -5.32
N SER A 319 -0.85 13.11 -6.45
CA SER A 319 -2.20 12.65 -6.82
C SER A 319 -2.27 11.13 -6.92
N GLY A 320 -3.03 10.49 -6.04
CA GLY A 320 -3.28 9.04 -6.10
C GLY A 320 -3.98 8.64 -7.40
N GLU A 321 -5.04 9.36 -7.78
CA GLU A 321 -5.77 9.15 -9.05
C GLU A 321 -4.82 9.31 -10.25
N GLY A 322 -4.02 10.37 -10.28
CA GLY A 322 -3.06 10.63 -11.37
C GLY A 322 -1.98 9.55 -11.47
N MET A 323 -1.44 9.09 -10.35
CA MET A 323 -0.42 8.05 -10.33
C MET A 323 -0.98 6.70 -10.78
N MET A 324 -2.14 6.28 -10.27
CA MET A 324 -2.78 5.01 -10.65
C MET A 324 -3.22 5.01 -12.11
N ALA A 325 -3.75 6.13 -12.61
CA ALA A 325 -4.24 6.26 -13.99
C ALA A 325 -3.13 6.61 -15.02
N SER A 326 -1.88 6.82 -14.58
CA SER A 326 -0.74 6.99 -15.48
C SER A 326 -0.44 5.69 -16.23
N ASP A 327 0.28 5.77 -17.36
CA ASP A 327 0.64 4.58 -18.14
C ASP A 327 1.50 3.61 -17.30
N ALA A 328 2.45 4.13 -16.52
CA ALA A 328 3.24 3.35 -15.58
C ALA A 328 2.38 2.72 -14.46
N GLY A 329 1.43 3.48 -13.89
CA GLY A 329 0.50 2.96 -12.90
C GLY A 329 -0.37 1.83 -13.43
N ILE A 330 -0.95 2.01 -14.62
CA ILE A 330 -1.76 0.99 -15.30
C ILE A 330 -0.92 -0.25 -15.62
N ASP A 331 0.31 -0.07 -16.10
CA ASP A 331 1.23 -1.18 -16.36
C ASP A 331 1.43 -2.04 -15.11
N LYS A 332 1.83 -1.42 -13.99
CA LYS A 332 2.13 -2.16 -12.76
C LYS A 332 0.90 -2.67 -12.02
N LEU A 333 -0.23 -1.99 -12.11
CA LEU A 333 -1.44 -2.38 -11.38
C LEU A 333 -2.33 -3.36 -12.14
N PHE A 334 -2.42 -3.25 -13.48
CA PHE A 334 -3.45 -3.96 -14.25
C PHE A 334 -2.93 -4.72 -15.46
N TRP A 335 -1.68 -4.50 -15.88
CA TRP A 335 -1.12 -5.16 -17.06
C TRP A 335 -0.04 -6.20 -16.72
N TYR A 336 -0.17 -7.37 -17.33
CA TYR A 336 0.82 -8.43 -17.27
C TYR A 336 1.12 -8.87 -18.71
N MET A 337 2.40 -9.03 -19.05
CA MET A 337 2.80 -9.91 -20.15
C MET A 337 3.32 -11.21 -19.56
#